data_AF-A0A8B8B2E3-F1
#
_entry.id   AF-A0A8B8B2E3-F1
#
_cell.length_a   1.000
_cell.length_b   1.000
_cell.length_c   1.000
_cell.angle_alpha   90.00
_cell.angle_beta   90.00
_cell.angle_gamma   90.00
#
_symmetry.space_group_name_H-M   'P 1'
#
loop_
_entity.id
_entity.type
_entity.pdbx_description
1 polymer ?
#
loop_
_entity_poly.entity_id
_entity_poly.type
_entity_poly.pdbx_seq_one_letter_code
_entity_poly.pdbx_strand_id
1 'polypeptide(L)'
;MYENADQVPDVYISEIKEAIEVKSRNKNSGFKKEYSLLPYGENYPCSAGKQPGNATKNRFKTTFPYDHSRVVLKVDNAISSDYINANFITGSVREHEYIASQGPKQHTVNDFWAMIWQEKVTQLVMLTGLMEGGKVKCTKYWPDLGIEKECGNMKIRLEKEKYFASHAVRSMKILNKAANTSRSLTQFHYTSWPDHGTPEPLDLVLFHNHVMTSRASSDTSPLVVHCSAGIGRTGTYIALDALCKTGRTSGKVNVMECVKAMRIDRMNMVQTYEQYMTIYVGLFEAFRAPIKALNVSDFVQKAESMHNHEPANRTVIRKEFQQLHTILPEYGPEDYKFAKENNSTNSSNTILPLDKYGLHLTPLPNCRGSFINAVYLPSCKDEKAFILTEYPSSESVVDFLRLIKDHEADYIIFMNPADDVMKGWLPSTSEPISYPPFTLSLHSATESDVKTKKLLISRAGQEAITCVVAEPIALIDTSKPDTSTIRKLVNYALGISTVNAAIVVSKDGAEFCGVFCAIYNCLQQMRIEDSIDVFTAVRHMRIRRPELCQTQEEYGFIYKTLLDHIQSESENVYCNM
;
A
#
# COMPACT_ATOMS: atom_id res chain seq x y z
N MET A 1 32.30 24.06 -32.01
CA MET A 1 31.75 22.70 -31.96
C MET A 1 32.01 22.14 -30.58
N TYR A 2 31.03 22.24 -29.68
CA TYR A 2 30.99 21.46 -28.43
C TYR A 2 29.83 20.49 -28.61
N GLU A 3 30.13 19.28 -29.09
CA GLU A 3 29.15 18.22 -29.31
C GLU A 3 28.69 17.63 -27.96
N ASN A 4 27.38 17.67 -27.72
CA ASN A 4 26.54 16.66 -27.05
C ASN A 4 27.16 15.83 -25.89
N ALA A 5 27.45 16.45 -24.74
CA ALA A 5 27.87 15.72 -23.54
C ALA A 5 26.78 15.50 -22.46
N ASP A 6 25.60 16.14 -22.59
CA ASP A 6 24.62 16.22 -21.49
C ASP A 6 23.26 15.52 -21.73
N GLN A 7 23.12 14.77 -22.82
CA GLN A 7 21.88 14.07 -23.12
C GLN A 7 21.93 12.65 -22.54
N VAL A 8 21.17 12.42 -21.46
CA VAL A 8 20.96 11.06 -20.95
C VAL A 8 20.05 10.31 -21.93
N PRO A 9 20.48 9.14 -22.44
CA PRO A 9 19.72 8.42 -23.46
C PRO A 9 18.40 7.89 -22.89
N ASP A 10 17.46 7.65 -23.79
CA ASP A 10 16.22 6.94 -23.46
C ASP A 10 16.55 5.52 -22.98
N VAL A 11 15.74 5.02 -22.04
CA VAL A 11 15.82 3.65 -21.52
C VAL A 11 14.63 2.87 -22.05
N TYR A 12 14.86 1.75 -22.74
CA TYR A 12 13.77 0.87 -23.13
C TYR A 12 13.13 0.23 -21.90
N ILE A 13 11.82 0.00 -21.94
CA ILE A 13 11.10 -0.62 -20.81
C ILE A 13 11.72 -1.97 -20.42
N SER A 14 12.15 -2.75 -21.40
CA SER A 14 12.83 -4.04 -21.21
C SER A 14 14.17 -3.94 -20.48
N GLU A 15 14.80 -2.77 -20.48
CA GLU A 15 16.14 -2.52 -19.93
C GLU A 15 16.12 -1.78 -18.60
N ILE A 16 14.94 -1.45 -18.06
CA ILE A 16 14.82 -0.72 -16.78
C ILE A 16 15.51 -1.48 -15.64
N LYS A 17 15.40 -2.83 -15.58
CA LYS A 17 16.08 -3.66 -14.55
C LYS A 17 17.59 -3.43 -14.60
N GLU A 18 18.18 -3.56 -15.79
CA GLU A 18 19.62 -3.37 -16.00
C GLU A 18 20.05 -1.94 -15.67
N ALA A 19 19.27 -0.93 -16.08
CA ALA A 19 19.54 0.46 -15.76
C ALA A 19 19.57 0.70 -14.24
N ILE A 20 18.65 0.11 -13.48
CA ILE A 20 18.64 0.17 -12.01
C ILE A 20 19.88 -0.49 -11.43
N GLU A 21 20.21 -1.71 -11.85
CA GLU A 21 21.37 -2.46 -11.36
C GLU A 21 22.68 -1.70 -11.59
N VAL A 22 22.89 -1.20 -12.81
CA VAL A 22 24.09 -0.43 -13.18
C VAL A 22 24.20 0.85 -12.34
N LYS A 23 23.10 1.60 -12.19
CA LYS A 23 23.10 2.88 -11.46
C LYS A 23 23.20 2.71 -9.93
N SER A 24 22.82 1.54 -9.40
CA SER A 24 22.86 1.21 -7.97
C SER A 24 24.25 0.81 -7.48
N ARG A 25 25.17 0.44 -8.38
CA ARG A 25 26.57 0.11 -8.05
C ARG A 25 27.24 1.22 -7.25
N ASN A 26 28.22 0.85 -6.41
CA ASN A 26 29.03 1.77 -5.62
C ASN A 26 28.20 2.77 -4.78
N LYS A 27 27.21 2.25 -4.03
CA LYS A 27 26.31 3.04 -3.18
C LYS A 27 25.50 4.09 -3.97
N ASN A 28 24.84 3.63 -5.05
CA ASN A 28 23.99 4.44 -5.93
C ASN A 28 24.73 5.59 -6.63
N SER A 29 26.01 5.39 -7.01
CA SER A 29 26.83 6.47 -7.59
C SER A 29 26.30 6.93 -8.94
N GLY A 30 25.75 6.02 -9.75
CA GLY A 30 25.13 6.33 -11.04
C GLY A 30 23.92 7.25 -10.87
N PHE A 31 23.01 6.90 -9.96
CA PHE A 31 21.85 7.73 -9.63
C PHE A 31 22.26 9.11 -9.09
N LYS A 32 23.23 9.17 -8.18
CA LYS A 32 23.72 10.43 -7.62
C LYS A 32 24.33 11.34 -8.69
N LYS A 33 25.14 10.77 -9.59
CA LYS A 33 25.76 11.50 -10.70
C LYS A 33 24.68 12.06 -11.64
N GLU A 34 23.76 11.21 -12.10
CA GLU A 34 22.68 11.62 -12.98
C GLU A 34 21.81 12.71 -12.35
N TYR A 35 21.38 12.52 -11.11
CA TYR A 35 20.59 13.51 -10.37
C TYR A 35 21.32 14.86 -10.21
N SER A 36 22.65 14.84 -10.01
CA SER A 36 23.45 16.06 -9.84
C SER A 36 23.52 16.95 -11.09
N LEU A 37 23.18 16.41 -12.27
CA LEU A 37 23.13 17.16 -13.53
C LEU A 37 21.82 17.95 -13.70
N LEU A 38 20.81 17.72 -12.84
CA LEU A 38 19.54 18.43 -12.93
C LEU A 38 19.70 19.88 -12.43
N PRO A 39 19.11 20.87 -13.14
CA PRO A 39 19.19 22.28 -12.73
C PRO A 39 18.54 22.46 -11.35
N TYR A 40 19.19 23.17 -10.44
CA TYR A 40 18.72 23.35 -9.06
C TYR A 40 18.61 24.84 -8.71
N GLY A 41 17.63 25.17 -7.87
CA GLY A 41 17.37 26.54 -7.42
C GLY A 41 16.38 27.29 -8.31
N GLU A 42 16.53 28.60 -8.31
CA GLU A 42 15.68 29.52 -9.07
C GLU A 42 16.28 29.78 -10.45
N ASN A 43 15.78 29.08 -11.46
CA ASN A 43 16.21 29.23 -12.85
C ASN A 43 15.34 30.23 -13.63
N TYR A 44 14.15 30.55 -13.13
CA TYR A 44 13.20 31.49 -13.73
C TYR A 44 12.66 32.47 -12.67
N PRO A 45 12.13 33.64 -13.08
CA PRO A 45 11.60 34.64 -12.15
C PRO A 45 10.50 34.10 -11.23
N CYS A 46 10.56 34.48 -9.96
CA CYS A 46 9.58 34.17 -8.91
C CYS A 46 9.01 35.46 -8.27
N SER A 47 8.85 36.51 -9.06
CA SER A 47 8.53 37.87 -8.61
C SER A 47 7.24 37.91 -7.81
N ALA A 48 6.18 37.25 -8.30
CA ALA A 48 4.88 37.22 -7.62
C ALA A 48 4.98 36.52 -6.24
N GLY A 49 5.70 35.40 -6.17
CA GLY A 49 5.89 34.65 -4.93
C GLY A 49 6.75 35.36 -3.89
N LYS A 50 7.64 36.25 -4.32
CA LYS A 50 8.52 37.05 -3.46
C LYS A 50 7.91 38.38 -3.00
N GLN A 51 6.75 38.78 -3.53
CA GLN A 51 6.09 40.00 -3.08
C GLN A 51 5.80 39.96 -1.57
N PRO A 52 6.03 41.06 -0.83
CA PRO A 52 5.78 41.10 0.62
C PRO A 52 4.36 40.67 1.01
N GLY A 53 3.35 41.05 0.23
CA GLY A 53 1.95 40.66 0.46
C GLY A 53 1.67 39.16 0.33
N ASN A 54 2.50 38.43 -0.41
CA ASN A 54 2.36 36.98 -0.65
C ASN A 54 3.27 36.13 0.25
N ALA A 55 4.21 36.75 0.99
CA ALA A 55 5.18 36.03 1.81
C ALA A 55 4.53 35.07 2.82
N THR A 56 3.42 35.48 3.43
CA THR A 56 2.68 34.64 4.39
C THR A 56 1.97 33.47 3.72
N LYS A 57 1.63 33.56 2.42
CA LYS A 57 0.97 32.50 1.64
C LYS A 57 1.93 31.35 1.29
N ASN A 58 3.24 31.56 1.38
CA ASN A 58 4.25 30.52 1.17
C ASN A 58 4.49 29.68 2.43
N ARG A 59 4.58 28.35 2.27
CA ARG A 59 4.96 27.45 3.36
C ARG A 59 6.46 27.50 3.65
N PHE A 60 7.28 27.64 2.61
CA PHE A 60 8.74 27.69 2.70
C PHE A 60 9.28 29.00 2.14
N LYS A 61 10.33 29.54 2.76
CA LYS A 61 11.00 30.78 2.33
C LYS A 61 11.88 30.61 1.08
N THR A 62 12.01 29.38 0.59
CA THR A 62 12.90 29.00 -0.50
C THR A 62 12.18 28.26 -1.63
N THR A 63 10.86 28.11 -1.55
CA THR A 63 10.06 27.40 -2.55
C THR A 63 8.96 28.33 -3.04
N PHE A 64 9.17 28.89 -4.23
CA PHE A 64 8.25 29.82 -4.87
C PHE A 64 7.77 29.23 -6.20
N PRO A 65 6.57 29.61 -6.67
CA PRO A 65 6.16 29.30 -8.03
C PRO A 65 6.92 30.20 -9.02
N TYR A 66 7.32 29.65 -10.17
CA TYR A 66 7.82 30.47 -11.28
C TYR A 66 6.68 31.29 -11.88
N ASP A 67 6.96 32.53 -12.29
CA ASP A 67 5.94 33.49 -12.74
C ASP A 67 5.24 33.05 -14.03
N HIS A 68 5.95 32.39 -14.95
CA HIS A 68 5.44 32.05 -16.29
C HIS A 68 4.42 30.90 -16.30
N SER A 69 4.48 30.02 -15.29
CA SER A 69 3.67 28.80 -15.19
C SER A 69 2.82 28.76 -13.92
N ARG A 70 2.83 29.82 -13.09
CA ARG A 70 2.05 29.86 -11.84
C ARG A 70 0.56 29.80 -12.16
N VAL A 71 -0.20 29.21 -11.25
CA VAL A 71 -1.66 29.34 -11.29
C VAL A 71 -2.02 30.77 -10.83
N VAL A 72 -2.80 31.47 -11.65
CA VAL A 72 -3.28 32.83 -11.38
C VAL A 72 -4.74 32.76 -10.95
N LEU A 73 -5.03 33.13 -9.70
CA LEU A 73 -6.40 33.14 -9.17
C LEU A 73 -7.18 34.34 -9.68
N LYS A 74 -8.47 34.15 -9.97
CA LYS A 74 -9.42 35.24 -10.17
C LYS A 74 -9.71 35.90 -8.82
N VAL A 75 -9.40 37.19 -8.73
CA VAL A 75 -9.69 38.04 -7.56
C VAL A 75 -11.19 38.35 -7.53
N ASP A 76 -11.80 38.16 -6.36
CA ASP A 76 -13.21 38.47 -6.09
C ASP A 76 -13.41 38.84 -4.61
N ASN A 77 -14.65 38.97 -4.15
CA ASN A 77 -14.95 39.32 -2.75
C ASN A 77 -14.43 38.29 -1.73
N ALA A 78 -14.20 37.04 -2.13
CA ALA A 78 -13.69 35.97 -1.26
C ALA A 78 -12.18 35.73 -1.43
N ILE A 79 -11.59 36.11 -2.56
CA ILE A 79 -10.18 35.93 -2.91
C ILE A 79 -9.50 37.29 -3.06
N SER A 80 -8.66 37.63 -2.07
CA SER A 80 -8.05 38.95 -1.94
C SER A 80 -6.82 39.22 -2.82
N SER A 81 -6.26 38.18 -3.46
CA SER A 81 -5.11 38.32 -4.35
C SER A 81 -5.08 37.18 -5.37
N ASP A 82 -4.44 37.43 -6.52
CA ASP A 82 -4.30 36.48 -7.62
C ASP A 82 -3.27 35.36 -7.36
N TYR A 83 -2.68 35.34 -6.15
CA TYR A 83 -1.55 34.50 -5.82
C TYR A 83 -1.94 33.23 -5.06
N ILE A 84 -1.47 32.11 -5.58
CA ILE A 84 -1.35 30.83 -4.88
C ILE A 84 0.01 30.19 -5.22
N ASN A 85 0.63 29.49 -4.27
CA ASN A 85 1.89 28.78 -4.51
C ASN A 85 1.60 27.43 -5.19
N ALA A 86 1.37 27.50 -6.50
CA ALA A 86 1.17 26.36 -7.39
C ALA A 86 1.61 26.72 -8.81
N ASN A 87 2.06 25.72 -9.57
CA ASN A 87 2.36 25.85 -11.00
C ASN A 87 1.60 24.79 -11.78
N PHE A 88 1.19 25.14 -13.00
CA PHE A 88 0.86 24.13 -13.99
C PHE A 88 2.14 23.37 -14.37
N ILE A 89 2.01 22.07 -14.60
CA ILE A 89 3.09 21.23 -15.12
C ILE A 89 2.62 20.62 -16.44
N THR A 90 3.45 20.77 -17.47
CA THR A 90 3.22 20.16 -18.78
C THR A 90 3.35 18.64 -18.67
N GLY A 91 2.35 17.92 -19.16
CA GLY A 91 2.37 16.46 -19.18
C GLY A 91 2.79 15.88 -20.52
N SER A 92 2.73 14.55 -20.62
CA SER A 92 3.10 13.85 -21.86
C SER A 92 2.02 13.89 -22.94
N VAL A 93 0.77 14.19 -22.56
CA VAL A 93 -0.37 14.20 -23.49
C VAL A 93 -0.80 15.63 -23.83
N ARG A 94 -0.76 16.53 -22.85
CA ARG A 94 -1.21 17.92 -23.03
C ARG A 94 -0.41 18.93 -22.21
N GLU A 95 -0.47 20.17 -22.64
CA GLU A 95 -0.08 21.32 -21.82
C GLU A 95 -0.98 21.39 -20.56
N HIS A 96 -0.40 21.81 -19.44
CA HIS A 96 -1.10 21.97 -18.15
C HIS A 96 -1.86 20.71 -17.68
N GLU A 97 -1.29 19.52 -17.89
CA GLU A 97 -1.91 18.25 -17.50
C GLU A 97 -2.01 18.09 -15.97
N TYR A 98 -1.10 18.73 -15.23
CA TYR A 98 -1.07 18.71 -13.77
C TYR A 98 -1.01 20.12 -13.19
N ILE A 99 -1.39 20.22 -11.91
CA ILE A 99 -1.05 21.36 -11.07
C ILE A 99 -0.24 20.84 -9.88
N ALA A 100 1.02 21.28 -9.78
CA ALA A 100 1.87 21.01 -8.62
C ALA A 100 1.71 22.15 -7.60
N SER A 101 1.10 21.84 -6.45
CA SER A 101 0.79 22.82 -5.40
C SER A 101 1.52 22.51 -4.10
N GLN A 102 1.81 23.56 -3.30
CA GLN A 102 2.12 23.34 -1.89
C GLN A 102 0.90 22.77 -1.13
N GLY A 103 1.14 22.10 -0.01
CA GLY A 103 0.06 21.76 0.93
C GLY A 103 -0.48 23.03 1.59
N PRO A 104 -1.78 23.31 1.51
CA PRO A 104 -2.34 24.57 1.98
C PRO A 104 -2.05 24.80 3.47
N LYS A 105 -1.79 26.06 3.80
CA LYS A 105 -1.76 26.59 5.17
C LYS A 105 -3.18 27.00 5.58
N GLN A 106 -3.41 27.19 6.87
CA GLN A 106 -4.71 27.56 7.42
C GLN A 106 -5.36 28.75 6.69
N HIS A 107 -4.62 29.84 6.49
CA HIS A 107 -5.13 31.05 5.83
C HIS A 107 -5.09 31.00 4.29
N THR A 108 -4.64 29.89 3.69
CA THR A 108 -4.65 29.68 2.23
C THR A 108 -5.61 28.56 1.79
N VAL A 109 -6.43 28.03 2.70
CA VAL A 109 -7.42 26.99 2.36
C VAL A 109 -8.46 27.51 1.36
N ASN A 110 -8.88 28.78 1.50
CA ASN A 110 -9.83 29.41 0.58
C ASN A 110 -9.21 29.54 -0.83
N ASP A 111 -7.98 30.04 -0.92
CA ASP A 111 -7.22 30.14 -2.17
C ASP A 111 -7.10 28.76 -2.87
N PHE A 112 -6.85 27.71 -2.10
CA PHE A 112 -6.74 26.34 -2.61
C PHE A 112 -8.05 25.81 -3.20
N TRP A 113 -9.17 26.03 -2.53
CA TRP A 113 -10.49 25.65 -3.05
C TRP A 113 -10.93 26.51 -4.24
N ALA A 114 -10.54 27.79 -4.27
CA ALA A 114 -10.76 28.65 -5.43
C ALA A 114 -9.99 28.14 -6.66
N MET A 115 -8.72 27.73 -6.49
CA MET A 115 -7.95 27.06 -7.56
C MET A 115 -8.67 25.81 -8.08
N ILE A 116 -9.05 24.90 -7.18
CA ILE A 116 -9.75 23.65 -7.53
C ILE A 116 -11.01 23.94 -8.36
N TRP A 117 -11.81 24.92 -7.92
CA TRP A 117 -13.02 25.30 -8.63
C TRP A 117 -12.75 25.98 -9.98
N GLN A 118 -11.82 26.94 -10.01
CA GLN A 118 -11.46 27.69 -11.21
C GLN A 118 -10.97 26.75 -12.32
N GLU A 119 -10.06 25.85 -11.97
CA GLU A 119 -9.41 24.91 -12.88
C GLU A 119 -10.24 23.64 -13.14
N LYS A 120 -11.49 23.62 -12.67
CA LYS A 120 -12.46 22.53 -12.88
C LYS A 120 -11.90 21.15 -12.48
N VAL A 121 -11.12 21.11 -11.41
CA VAL A 121 -10.43 19.91 -10.94
C VAL A 121 -11.45 18.88 -10.45
N THR A 122 -11.34 17.65 -10.95
CA THR A 122 -12.19 16.49 -10.61
C THR A 122 -11.46 15.49 -9.71
N GLN A 123 -10.12 15.49 -9.74
CA GLN A 123 -9.28 14.61 -8.94
C GLN A 123 -8.10 15.36 -8.32
N LEU A 124 -7.73 14.95 -7.11
CA LEU A 124 -6.63 15.51 -6.37
C LEU A 124 -5.81 14.41 -5.70
N VAL A 125 -4.48 14.51 -5.74
CA VAL A 125 -3.54 13.60 -5.10
C VAL A 125 -2.78 14.32 -3.98
N MET A 126 -2.89 13.80 -2.76
CA MET A 126 -2.21 14.27 -1.56
C MET A 126 -1.17 13.23 -1.12
N LEU A 127 0.11 13.62 -1.04
CA LEU A 127 1.25 12.71 -0.80
C LEU A 127 1.96 12.99 0.53
N THR A 128 1.24 13.42 1.56
CA THR A 128 1.82 13.77 2.87
C THR A 128 0.82 13.59 3.98
N GLY A 129 1.29 13.23 5.18
CA GLY A 129 0.49 13.35 6.39
C GLY A 129 0.16 14.81 6.70
N LEU A 130 -0.80 15.05 7.59
CA LEU A 130 -1.03 16.41 8.10
C LEU A 130 0.16 16.86 8.97
N MET A 131 0.75 15.93 9.71
CA MET A 131 1.91 16.10 10.56
C MET A 131 2.87 14.93 10.37
N GLU A 132 4.17 15.22 10.35
CA GLU A 132 5.27 14.26 10.16
C GLU A 132 6.45 14.74 11.01
N GLY A 133 7.04 13.87 11.82
CA GLY A 133 8.10 14.21 12.77
C GLY A 133 7.78 15.42 13.66
N GLY A 134 6.53 15.53 14.13
CA GLY A 134 6.03 16.66 14.95
C GLY A 134 5.87 17.99 14.21
N LYS A 135 6.07 18.04 12.89
CA LYS A 135 5.95 19.26 12.07
C LYS A 135 4.71 19.20 11.19
N VAL A 136 3.93 20.28 11.19
CA VAL A 136 2.75 20.42 10.31
C VAL A 136 3.20 20.52 8.85
N LYS A 137 2.82 19.52 8.05
CA LYS A 137 3.14 19.43 6.62
C LYS A 137 2.01 19.96 5.74
N CYS A 138 0.77 19.82 6.17
CA CYS A 138 -0.43 20.28 5.45
C CYS A 138 -1.55 20.59 6.45
N THR A 139 -2.36 21.62 6.18
CA THR A 139 -3.61 21.85 6.93
C THR A 139 -4.70 20.92 6.37
N LYS A 140 -5.57 20.38 7.22
CA LYS A 140 -6.76 19.64 6.80
C LYS A 140 -7.75 20.61 6.11
N TYR A 141 -7.81 20.53 4.79
CA TYR A 141 -8.64 21.41 3.96
C TYR A 141 -10.03 20.84 3.62
N TRP A 142 -10.32 19.60 4.02
CA TRP A 142 -11.63 18.95 3.87
C TRP A 142 -12.36 18.84 5.22
N PRO A 143 -13.71 18.74 5.23
CA PRO A 143 -14.50 18.50 6.44
C PRO A 143 -14.46 17.04 6.89
N ASP A 144 -15.01 16.75 8.06
CA ASP A 144 -15.36 15.39 8.48
C ASP A 144 -16.57 14.85 7.71
N LEU A 145 -16.76 13.52 7.71
CA LEU A 145 -17.80 12.85 6.94
C LEU A 145 -19.19 13.39 7.29
N GLY A 146 -19.97 13.75 6.28
CA GLY A 146 -21.32 14.32 6.46
C GLY A 146 -21.37 15.78 6.90
N ILE A 147 -20.23 16.37 7.28
CA ILE A 147 -20.13 17.77 7.70
C ILE A 147 -19.84 18.68 6.50
N GLU A 148 -20.43 19.87 6.51
CA GLU A 148 -20.14 20.94 5.55
C GLU A 148 -19.13 21.93 6.13
N LYS A 149 -18.18 22.36 5.30
CA LYS A 149 -17.20 23.41 5.64
C LYS A 149 -17.28 24.54 4.63
N GLU A 150 -17.39 25.76 5.12
CA GLU A 150 -17.32 26.95 4.28
C GLU A 150 -15.86 27.35 4.02
N CYS A 151 -15.54 27.55 2.74
CA CYS A 151 -14.24 27.98 2.26
C CYS A 151 -14.44 29.12 1.25
N GLY A 152 -14.58 30.35 1.74
CA GLY A 152 -14.91 31.52 0.90
C GLY A 152 -16.28 31.38 0.22
N ASN A 153 -16.29 31.43 -1.12
CA ASN A 153 -17.49 31.24 -1.95
C ASN A 153 -17.92 29.77 -2.09
N MET A 154 -17.15 28.84 -1.54
CA MET A 154 -17.37 27.41 -1.68
C MET A 154 -17.93 26.80 -0.39
N LYS A 155 -18.84 25.84 -0.51
CA LYS A 155 -19.21 24.89 0.55
C LYS A 155 -18.73 23.51 0.15
N ILE A 156 -17.93 22.89 1.02
CA ILE A 156 -17.35 21.56 0.80
C ILE A 156 -18.05 20.58 1.72
N ARG A 157 -18.51 19.46 1.17
CA ARG A 157 -19.10 18.35 1.94
C ARG A 157 -18.36 17.06 1.61
N LEU A 158 -17.94 16.32 2.62
CA LEU A 158 -17.41 14.98 2.45
C LEU A 158 -18.58 13.99 2.38
N GLU A 159 -18.74 13.31 1.23
CA GLU A 159 -19.84 12.38 0.97
C GLU A 159 -19.47 10.93 1.25
N LYS A 160 -18.24 10.53 0.89
CA LYS A 160 -17.73 9.18 1.10
C LYS A 160 -16.26 9.21 1.48
N GLU A 161 -15.86 8.29 2.35
CA GLU A 161 -14.46 8.06 2.74
C GLU A 161 -14.20 6.55 2.78
N LYS A 162 -13.15 6.11 2.07
CA LYS A 162 -12.68 4.72 2.05
C LYS A 162 -11.22 4.69 2.48
N TYR A 163 -10.85 3.73 3.31
CA TYR A 163 -9.49 3.51 3.78
C TYR A 163 -8.91 2.23 3.20
N PHE A 164 -7.67 2.34 2.76
CA PHE A 164 -6.82 1.26 2.28
C PHE A 164 -5.52 1.27 3.09
N ALA A 165 -4.75 0.18 3.02
CA ALA A 165 -3.50 0.06 3.76
C ALA A 165 -2.54 1.23 3.51
N SER A 166 -2.38 1.65 2.25
CA SER A 166 -1.43 2.69 1.86
C SER A 166 -2.01 4.08 1.59
N HIS A 167 -3.34 4.20 1.57
CA HIS A 167 -4.01 5.44 1.18
C HIS A 167 -5.47 5.54 1.63
N ALA A 168 -6.02 6.74 1.59
CA ALA A 168 -7.45 7.00 1.74
C ALA A 168 -8.03 7.65 0.47
N VAL A 169 -9.30 7.36 0.17
CA VAL A 169 -10.04 7.96 -0.94
C VAL A 169 -11.27 8.68 -0.41
N ARG A 170 -11.42 9.96 -0.78
CA ARG A 170 -12.49 10.84 -0.30
C ARG A 170 -13.26 11.41 -1.48
N SER A 171 -14.58 11.18 -1.52
CA SER A 171 -15.49 11.82 -2.47
C SER A 171 -16.12 13.04 -1.83
N MET A 172 -15.89 14.21 -2.42
CA MET A 172 -16.38 15.50 -1.92
C MET A 172 -17.31 16.16 -2.91
N LYS A 173 -18.36 16.80 -2.40
CA LYS A 173 -19.21 17.71 -3.16
C LYS A 173 -18.85 19.14 -2.85
N ILE A 174 -18.65 19.91 -3.90
CA ILE A 174 -18.25 21.31 -3.88
C ILE A 174 -19.41 22.12 -4.42
N LEU A 175 -20.04 22.97 -3.61
CA LEU A 175 -21.07 23.92 -4.03
C LEU A 175 -20.46 25.33 -4.12
N ASN A 176 -20.57 25.98 -5.29
CA ASN A 176 -20.24 27.39 -5.44
C ASN A 176 -21.49 28.24 -5.14
N LYS A 177 -21.44 29.07 -4.11
CA LYS A 177 -22.55 29.93 -3.66
C LYS A 177 -22.93 30.98 -4.70
N ALA A 178 -21.94 31.56 -5.39
CA ALA A 178 -22.16 32.62 -6.38
C ALA A 178 -22.73 32.09 -7.69
N ALA A 179 -22.23 30.93 -8.16
CA ALA A 179 -22.68 30.30 -9.39
C ALA A 179 -23.90 29.39 -9.22
N ASN A 180 -24.32 29.12 -7.99
CA ASN A 180 -25.38 28.18 -7.61
C ASN A 180 -25.27 26.81 -8.32
N THR A 181 -24.04 26.30 -8.46
CA THR A 181 -23.74 25.04 -9.12
C THR A 181 -22.82 24.19 -8.26
N SER A 182 -22.93 22.87 -8.38
CA SER A 182 -22.09 21.92 -7.64
C SER A 182 -21.26 21.04 -8.57
N ARG A 183 -20.08 20.62 -8.10
CA ARG A 183 -19.21 19.65 -8.75
C ARG A 183 -18.73 18.62 -7.73
N SER A 184 -18.36 17.44 -8.22
CA SER A 184 -17.73 16.40 -7.41
C SER A 184 -16.22 16.42 -7.59
N LEU A 185 -15.49 16.13 -6.51
CA LEU A 185 -14.03 16.00 -6.47
C LEU A 185 -13.68 14.73 -5.70
N THR A 186 -12.78 13.91 -6.25
CA THR A 186 -12.19 12.79 -5.54
C THR A 186 -10.77 13.12 -5.10
N GLN A 187 -10.52 13.10 -3.80
CA GLN A 187 -9.16 13.17 -3.25
C GLN A 187 -8.63 11.75 -3.01
N PHE A 188 -7.41 11.52 -3.47
CA PHE A 188 -6.59 10.35 -3.19
C PHE A 188 -5.45 10.78 -2.28
N HIS A 189 -5.42 10.26 -1.05
CA HIS A 189 -4.45 10.63 -0.03
C HIS A 189 -3.54 9.45 0.27
N TYR A 190 -2.33 9.44 -0.27
CA TYR A 190 -1.31 8.44 0.02
C TYR A 190 -0.72 8.67 1.42
N THR A 191 -0.88 7.69 2.31
CA THR A 191 -0.55 7.80 3.74
C THR A 191 0.73 7.06 4.13
N SER A 192 1.19 6.09 3.32
CA SER A 192 2.38 5.28 3.62
C SER A 192 3.67 5.81 2.97
N TRP A 193 3.78 7.13 2.75
CA TRP A 193 5.07 7.73 2.39
C TRP A 193 5.83 8.08 3.67
N PRO A 194 6.99 7.44 3.94
CA PRO A 194 7.68 7.65 5.20
C PRO A 194 8.25 9.07 5.35
N ASP A 195 8.44 9.49 6.60
CA ASP A 195 9.09 10.77 6.96
C ASP A 195 10.54 10.81 6.46
N HIS A 196 11.22 9.66 6.52
CA HIS A 196 12.56 9.44 6.00
C HIS A 196 12.53 8.30 4.98
N GLY A 197 13.07 8.54 3.78
CA GLY A 197 13.13 7.54 2.71
C GLY A 197 12.00 7.66 1.69
N THR A 198 11.67 6.52 1.08
CA THR A 198 10.80 6.39 -0.10
C THR A 198 9.77 5.29 0.14
N PRO A 199 8.60 5.35 -0.51
CA PRO A 199 7.57 4.32 -0.34
C PRO A 199 8.03 2.98 -0.90
N GLU A 200 7.36 1.91 -0.49
CA GLU A 200 7.44 0.61 -1.16
C GLU A 200 6.99 0.79 -2.63
N PRO A 201 7.83 0.44 -3.64
CA PRO A 201 7.54 0.78 -5.02
C PRO A 201 6.21 0.21 -5.54
N LEU A 202 5.86 -1.03 -5.20
CA LEU A 202 4.59 -1.60 -5.64
C LEU A 202 3.39 -0.88 -5.01
N ASP A 203 3.46 -0.47 -3.74
CA ASP A 203 2.39 0.29 -3.07
C ASP A 203 2.12 1.63 -3.77
N LEU A 204 3.18 2.33 -4.19
CA LEU A 204 3.06 3.57 -4.95
C LEU A 204 2.43 3.34 -6.33
N VAL A 205 2.79 2.25 -7.00
CA VAL A 205 2.23 1.87 -8.32
C VAL A 205 0.78 1.44 -8.21
N LEU A 206 0.39 0.70 -7.16
CA LEU A 206 -1.00 0.34 -6.90
C LEU A 206 -1.86 1.59 -6.64
N PHE A 207 -1.35 2.51 -5.84
CA PHE A 207 -1.99 3.81 -5.63
C PHE A 207 -2.12 4.60 -6.93
N HIS A 208 -1.04 4.70 -7.72
CA HIS A 208 -1.07 5.36 -9.03
C HIS A 208 -2.12 4.75 -9.95
N ASN A 209 -2.19 3.41 -10.03
CA ASN A 209 -3.18 2.71 -10.82
C ASN A 209 -4.60 3.04 -10.36
N HIS A 210 -4.88 3.06 -9.05
CA HIS A 210 -6.19 3.40 -8.50
C HIS A 210 -6.63 4.83 -8.86
N VAL A 211 -5.71 5.81 -8.80
CA VAL A 211 -6.00 7.19 -9.23
C VAL A 211 -6.39 7.22 -10.71
N MET A 212 -5.60 6.55 -11.57
CA MET A 212 -5.77 6.61 -13.01
C MET A 212 -6.98 5.83 -13.52
N THR A 213 -7.31 4.68 -12.93
CA THR A 213 -8.50 3.90 -13.31
C THR A 213 -9.80 4.55 -12.83
N SER A 214 -9.74 5.35 -11.76
CA SER A 214 -10.88 6.14 -11.27
C SER A 214 -11.18 7.37 -12.13
N ARG A 215 -10.32 7.69 -13.10
CA ARG A 215 -10.44 8.86 -13.95
C ARG A 215 -11.21 8.51 -15.22
N ALA A 216 -12.26 9.28 -15.53
CA ALA A 216 -12.98 9.10 -16.79
C ALA A 216 -12.07 9.41 -17.98
N SER A 217 -12.14 8.61 -19.05
CA SER A 217 -11.33 8.81 -20.27
C SER A 217 -11.58 10.17 -20.95
N SER A 218 -12.78 10.73 -20.78
CA SER A 218 -13.16 12.05 -21.28
C SER A 218 -12.71 13.21 -20.38
N ASP A 219 -12.11 12.94 -19.22
CA ASP A 219 -11.76 13.97 -18.25
C ASP A 219 -10.46 14.70 -18.63
N THR A 220 -10.63 15.93 -19.11
CA THR A 220 -9.52 16.81 -19.50
C THR A 220 -9.06 17.79 -18.43
N SER A 221 -9.59 17.74 -17.19
CA SER A 221 -9.16 18.67 -16.14
C SER A 221 -7.70 18.45 -15.73
N PRO A 222 -6.97 19.44 -15.21
CA PRO A 222 -5.69 19.15 -14.58
C PRO A 222 -5.85 18.23 -13.37
N LEU A 223 -4.88 17.35 -13.14
CA LEU A 223 -4.74 16.60 -11.88
C LEU A 223 -3.95 17.45 -10.89
N VAL A 224 -4.58 17.85 -9.78
CA VAL A 224 -3.85 18.55 -8.72
C VAL A 224 -3.05 17.53 -7.91
N VAL A 225 -1.74 17.72 -7.80
CA VAL A 225 -0.86 16.89 -6.99
C VAL A 225 -0.14 17.78 -5.98
N HIS A 226 -0.21 17.44 -4.70
CA HIS A 226 0.46 18.19 -3.66
C HIS A 226 1.07 17.30 -2.58
N CYS A 227 2.10 17.82 -1.92
CA CYS A 227 2.66 17.28 -0.69
C CYS A 227 2.73 18.42 0.34
N SER A 228 3.88 18.64 0.98
CA SER A 228 4.10 19.83 1.81
C SER A 228 4.56 21.03 1.00
N ALA A 229 5.70 20.93 0.30
CA ALA A 229 6.24 22.01 -0.54
C ALA A 229 5.71 21.99 -1.99
N GLY A 230 5.17 20.84 -2.43
CA GLY A 230 4.69 20.67 -3.80
C GLY A 230 5.80 20.48 -4.83
N ILE A 231 6.95 19.91 -4.44
CA ILE A 231 8.11 19.70 -5.34
C ILE A 231 8.73 18.30 -5.26
N GLY A 232 8.95 17.75 -4.05
CA GLY A 232 9.60 16.45 -3.85
C GLY A 232 8.70 15.27 -4.23
N ARG A 233 7.92 14.76 -3.27
CA ARG A 233 6.95 13.66 -3.49
C ARG A 233 5.99 13.95 -4.64
N THR A 234 5.55 15.20 -4.76
CA THR A 234 4.74 15.70 -5.88
C THR A 234 5.42 15.48 -7.24
N GLY A 235 6.68 15.89 -7.38
CA GLY A 235 7.43 15.67 -8.63
C GLY A 235 7.66 14.19 -8.91
N THR A 236 7.95 13.38 -7.89
CA THR A 236 8.11 11.93 -8.06
C THR A 236 6.84 11.28 -8.61
N TYR A 237 5.67 11.62 -8.05
CA TYR A 237 4.39 11.07 -8.52
C TYR A 237 4.04 11.54 -9.94
N ILE A 238 4.22 12.83 -10.25
CA ILE A 238 3.97 13.37 -11.60
C ILE A 238 4.89 12.70 -12.62
N ALA A 239 6.19 12.55 -12.31
CA ALA A 239 7.14 11.86 -13.18
C ALA A 239 6.73 10.41 -13.44
N LEU A 240 6.35 9.67 -12.38
CA LEU A 240 5.88 8.30 -12.51
C LEU A 240 4.68 8.21 -13.46
N ASP A 241 3.67 9.08 -13.28
CA ASP A 241 2.49 9.09 -14.14
C ASP A 241 2.82 9.43 -15.60
N ALA A 242 3.57 10.52 -15.82
CA ALA A 242 3.94 10.97 -17.16
C ALA A 242 4.76 9.90 -17.91
N LEU A 243 5.71 9.26 -17.22
CA LEU A 243 6.57 8.23 -17.79
C LEU A 243 5.87 6.89 -17.96
N CYS A 244 4.90 6.53 -17.12
CA CYS A 244 4.02 5.40 -17.37
C CYS A 244 3.23 5.59 -18.68
N LYS A 245 2.68 6.78 -18.94
CA LYS A 245 1.96 7.10 -20.18
C LYS A 245 2.89 7.04 -21.41
N THR A 246 4.05 7.69 -21.32
CA THR A 246 5.03 7.70 -22.43
C THR A 246 5.62 6.31 -22.68
N GLY A 247 5.91 5.56 -21.64
CA GLY A 247 6.44 4.20 -21.77
C GLY A 247 5.43 3.26 -22.42
N ARG A 248 4.15 3.30 -22.00
CA ARG A 248 3.08 2.46 -22.60
C ARG A 248 2.89 2.72 -24.10
N THR A 249 3.14 3.94 -24.56
CA THR A 249 2.94 4.34 -25.97
C THR A 249 4.19 4.18 -26.83
N SER A 250 5.38 4.48 -26.28
CA SER A 250 6.63 4.52 -27.06
C SER A 250 7.57 3.34 -26.82
N GLY A 251 7.36 2.54 -25.78
CA GLY A 251 8.26 1.44 -25.39
C GLY A 251 9.53 1.90 -24.64
N LYS A 252 9.71 3.20 -24.43
CA LYS A 252 10.88 3.81 -23.81
C LYS A 252 10.54 4.95 -22.86
N VAL A 253 11.44 5.25 -21.93
CA VAL A 253 11.29 6.29 -20.90
C VAL A 253 12.56 7.10 -20.74
N ASN A 254 12.45 8.38 -20.38
CA ASN A 254 13.59 9.22 -20.06
C ASN A 254 13.32 10.01 -18.76
N VAL A 255 13.82 9.48 -17.64
CA VAL A 255 13.57 10.05 -16.32
C VAL A 255 14.23 11.43 -16.20
N MET A 256 15.46 11.60 -16.71
CA MET A 256 16.17 12.87 -16.63
C MET A 256 15.43 13.97 -17.38
N GLU A 257 15.09 13.72 -18.64
CA GLU A 257 14.44 14.73 -19.48
C GLU A 257 13.03 15.07 -18.96
N CYS A 258 12.30 14.09 -18.44
CA CYS A 258 11.02 14.35 -17.76
C CYS A 258 11.20 15.27 -16.54
N VAL A 259 12.18 15.01 -15.68
CA VAL A 259 12.43 15.86 -14.49
C VAL A 259 12.96 17.24 -14.89
N LYS A 260 13.84 17.35 -15.90
CA LYS A 260 14.28 18.63 -16.45
C LYS A 260 13.10 19.44 -16.96
N ALA A 261 12.19 18.83 -17.72
CA ALA A 261 10.98 19.50 -18.22
C ALA A 261 10.09 20.00 -17.08
N MET A 262 9.83 19.18 -16.05
CA MET A 262 9.09 19.65 -14.87
C MET A 262 9.81 20.79 -14.12
N ARG A 263 11.15 20.81 -14.14
CA ARG A 263 11.95 21.88 -13.52
C ARG A 263 11.97 23.19 -14.32
N ILE A 264 11.49 23.18 -15.57
CA ILE A 264 11.16 24.41 -16.30
C ILE A 264 9.92 25.04 -15.69
N ASP A 265 8.89 24.24 -15.45
CA ASP A 265 7.59 24.71 -14.95
C ASP A 265 7.60 25.03 -13.45
N ARG A 266 8.34 24.28 -12.62
CA ARG A 266 8.41 24.51 -11.17
C ARG A 266 9.76 24.14 -10.60
N MET A 267 10.32 25.01 -9.75
CA MET A 267 11.66 24.78 -9.19
C MET A 267 11.79 23.45 -8.46
N ASN A 268 12.96 22.81 -8.58
CA ASN A 268 13.39 21.68 -7.74
C ASN A 268 12.42 20.49 -7.69
N MET A 269 11.59 20.28 -8.72
CA MET A 269 10.76 19.08 -8.86
C MET A 269 11.63 17.83 -8.75
N VAL A 270 11.18 16.86 -7.93
CA VAL A 270 11.99 15.73 -7.43
C VAL A 270 13.19 16.24 -6.64
N GLN A 271 13.08 16.26 -5.30
CA GLN A 271 13.97 17.04 -4.44
C GLN A 271 15.22 16.28 -3.95
N THR A 272 15.20 14.95 -3.98
CA THR A 272 16.34 14.13 -3.56
C THR A 272 16.65 13.04 -4.60
N TYR A 273 17.87 12.50 -4.56
CA TYR A 273 18.25 11.43 -5.49
C TYR A 273 17.54 10.11 -5.15
N GLU A 274 17.12 9.88 -3.90
CA GLU A 274 16.30 8.73 -3.52
C GLU A 274 14.90 8.82 -4.15
N GLN A 275 14.31 10.02 -4.17
CA GLN A 275 13.06 10.30 -4.88
C GLN A 275 13.21 10.10 -6.39
N TYR A 276 14.38 10.44 -6.94
CA TYR A 276 14.71 10.20 -8.35
C TYR A 276 14.82 8.69 -8.65
N MET A 277 15.52 7.94 -7.81
CA MET A 277 15.60 6.48 -7.88
C MET A 277 14.23 5.81 -7.74
N THR A 278 13.34 6.36 -6.90
CA THR A 278 11.96 5.90 -6.73
C THR A 278 11.19 5.85 -8.06
N ILE A 279 11.45 6.81 -8.96
CA ILE A 279 10.80 6.85 -10.28
C ILE A 279 11.22 5.62 -11.09
N TYR A 280 12.51 5.28 -11.12
CA TYR A 280 13.01 4.10 -11.85
C TYR A 280 12.41 2.80 -11.31
N VAL A 281 12.47 2.57 -9.99
CA VAL A 281 11.92 1.35 -9.39
C VAL A 281 10.39 1.29 -9.50
N GLY A 282 9.70 2.43 -9.44
CA GLY A 282 8.26 2.51 -9.67
C GLY A 282 7.89 2.17 -11.13
N LEU A 283 8.65 2.67 -12.11
CA LEU A 283 8.45 2.30 -13.52
C LEU A 283 8.72 0.82 -13.75
N PHE A 284 9.78 0.28 -13.14
CA PHE A 284 10.05 -1.16 -13.20
C PHE A 284 8.83 -1.95 -12.72
N GLU A 285 8.33 -1.66 -11.52
CA GLU A 285 7.15 -2.35 -10.98
C GLU A 285 5.89 -2.12 -11.84
N ALA A 286 5.68 -0.93 -12.40
CA ALA A 286 4.54 -0.62 -13.25
C ALA A 286 4.53 -1.39 -14.58
N PHE A 287 5.71 -1.71 -15.13
CA PHE A 287 5.85 -2.43 -16.40
C PHE A 287 6.10 -3.94 -16.26
N ARG A 288 6.46 -4.42 -15.05
CA ARG A 288 6.68 -5.85 -14.79
C ARG A 288 5.45 -6.71 -15.02
N ALA A 289 4.28 -6.23 -14.60
CA ALA A 289 3.02 -6.93 -14.78
C ALA A 289 1.83 -5.96 -14.69
N PRO A 290 0.75 -6.22 -15.45
CA PRO A 290 -0.45 -5.41 -15.39
C PRO A 290 -1.14 -5.53 -14.03
N ILE A 291 -1.78 -4.44 -13.59
CA ILE A 291 -2.71 -4.44 -12.45
C ILE A 291 -4.11 -4.45 -13.03
N LYS A 292 -4.87 -5.53 -12.80
CA LYS A 292 -6.17 -5.74 -13.43
C LYS A 292 -7.15 -6.36 -12.45
N ALA A 293 -7.81 -5.49 -11.70
CA ALA A 293 -8.98 -5.88 -10.93
C ALA A 293 -10.14 -6.23 -11.88
N LEU A 294 -10.77 -7.38 -11.64
CA LEU A 294 -11.96 -7.83 -12.36
C LEU A 294 -13.19 -7.48 -11.53
N ASN A 295 -14.27 -7.04 -12.18
CA ASN A 295 -15.57 -7.06 -11.51
C ASN A 295 -15.95 -8.52 -11.19
N VAL A 296 -16.92 -8.70 -10.28
CA VAL A 296 -17.32 -10.02 -9.79
C VAL A 296 -17.75 -10.96 -10.92
N SER A 297 -18.50 -10.49 -11.92
CA SER A 297 -18.95 -11.33 -13.04
C SER A 297 -17.79 -11.80 -13.92
N ASP A 298 -16.84 -10.93 -14.24
CA ASP A 298 -15.68 -11.28 -15.07
C ASP A 298 -14.75 -12.24 -14.30
N PHE A 299 -14.65 -12.07 -12.97
CA PHE A 299 -13.93 -13.00 -12.11
C PHE A 299 -14.55 -14.40 -12.16
N VAL A 300 -15.88 -14.51 -11.99
CA VAL A 300 -16.60 -15.79 -12.03
C VAL A 300 -16.36 -16.51 -13.36
N GLN A 301 -16.55 -15.82 -14.49
CA GLN A 301 -16.31 -16.40 -15.82
C GLN A 301 -14.87 -16.91 -15.98
N LYS A 302 -13.89 -16.14 -15.49
CA LYS A 302 -12.49 -16.55 -15.52
C LYS A 302 -12.22 -17.75 -14.61
N ALA A 303 -12.78 -17.78 -13.40
CA ALA A 303 -12.58 -18.87 -12.44
C ALA A 303 -13.22 -20.18 -12.93
N GLU A 304 -14.42 -20.12 -13.51
CA GLU A 304 -15.12 -21.29 -14.07
C GLU A 304 -14.37 -21.92 -15.24
N SER A 305 -13.60 -21.13 -16.00
CA SER A 305 -12.77 -21.64 -17.10
C SER A 305 -11.71 -22.66 -16.65
N MET A 306 -11.38 -22.75 -15.35
CA MET A 306 -10.50 -23.78 -14.80
C MET A 306 -11.05 -25.20 -14.93
N HIS A 307 -12.37 -25.34 -15.01
CA HIS A 307 -13.05 -26.65 -15.07
C HIS A 307 -13.36 -27.10 -16.49
N ASN A 308 -13.10 -26.25 -17.50
CA ASN A 308 -13.22 -26.64 -18.89
C ASN A 308 -12.08 -27.60 -19.26
N HIS A 309 -12.35 -28.57 -20.14
CA HIS A 309 -11.41 -29.60 -20.63
C HIS A 309 -10.22 -29.06 -21.44
N GLU A 310 -9.72 -27.86 -21.14
CA GLU A 310 -8.45 -27.38 -21.65
C GLU A 310 -7.30 -28.20 -21.03
N PRO A 311 -6.27 -28.55 -21.82
CA PRO A 311 -5.04 -29.10 -21.27
C PRO A 311 -4.53 -28.22 -20.12
N ALA A 312 -4.26 -28.82 -18.95
CA ALA A 312 -3.88 -28.09 -17.73
C ALA A 312 -2.68 -27.12 -17.92
N ASN A 313 -1.86 -27.33 -18.95
CA ASN A 313 -0.74 -26.45 -19.31
C ASN A 313 -1.13 -25.18 -20.08
N ARG A 314 -2.41 -24.97 -20.43
CA ARG A 314 -2.86 -23.85 -21.27
C ARG A 314 -3.80 -22.85 -20.58
N THR A 315 -4.29 -23.17 -19.37
CA THR A 315 -5.27 -22.34 -18.67
C THR A 315 -4.73 -20.94 -18.36
N VAL A 316 -5.62 -19.94 -18.36
CA VAL A 316 -5.28 -18.54 -18.09
C VAL A 316 -4.66 -18.39 -16.69
N ILE A 317 -5.22 -19.07 -15.69
CA ILE A 317 -4.77 -18.99 -14.29
C ILE A 317 -3.38 -19.61 -14.09
N ARG A 318 -3.04 -20.67 -14.84
CA ARG A 318 -1.66 -21.20 -14.83
C ARG A 318 -0.65 -20.22 -15.43
N LYS A 319 -1.01 -19.53 -16.52
CA LYS A 319 -0.13 -18.52 -17.12
C LYS A 319 0.12 -17.35 -16.16
N GLU A 320 -0.90 -16.93 -15.43
CA GLU A 320 -0.77 -15.92 -14.37
C GLU A 320 0.16 -16.39 -13.26
N PHE A 321 0.02 -17.63 -12.80
CA PHE A 321 0.93 -18.20 -11.80
C PHE A 321 2.38 -18.28 -12.29
N GLN A 322 2.61 -18.68 -13.54
CA GLN A 322 3.94 -18.68 -14.17
C GLN A 322 4.53 -17.26 -14.25
N GLN A 323 3.69 -16.27 -14.54
CA GLN A 323 4.10 -14.87 -14.53
C GLN A 323 4.49 -14.40 -13.11
N LEU A 324 3.74 -14.78 -12.07
CA LEU A 324 4.10 -14.49 -10.66
C LEU A 324 5.49 -15.00 -10.28
N HIS A 325 5.90 -16.16 -10.83
CA HIS A 325 7.24 -16.71 -10.60
C HIS A 325 8.31 -15.93 -11.34
N THR A 326 8.02 -15.50 -12.57
CA THR A 326 8.94 -14.72 -13.40
C THR A 326 9.20 -13.34 -12.81
N ILE A 327 8.19 -12.74 -12.16
CA ILE A 327 8.30 -11.42 -11.54
C ILE A 327 8.57 -11.48 -10.03
N LEU A 328 8.87 -12.65 -9.46
CA LEU A 328 9.23 -12.75 -8.06
C LEU A 328 10.45 -11.86 -7.79
N PRO A 329 10.46 -11.05 -6.72
CA PRO A 329 11.66 -10.29 -6.38
C PRO A 329 12.82 -11.24 -6.05
N GLU A 330 14.02 -10.88 -6.51
CA GLU A 330 15.25 -11.60 -6.22
C GLU A 330 15.86 -11.01 -4.94
N TYR A 331 16.04 -11.84 -3.92
CA TYR A 331 16.69 -11.46 -2.66
C TYR A 331 18.02 -12.21 -2.50
N GLY A 332 19.06 -11.47 -2.11
CA GLY A 332 20.40 -11.98 -1.91
C GLY A 332 20.69 -12.40 -0.47
N PRO A 333 21.86 -13.02 -0.20
CA PRO A 333 22.24 -13.43 1.15
C PRO A 333 22.20 -12.31 2.20
N GLU A 334 22.50 -11.07 1.81
CA GLU A 334 22.49 -9.90 2.70
C GLU A 334 21.09 -9.49 3.15
N ASP A 335 20.04 -9.83 2.39
CA ASP A 335 18.65 -9.52 2.76
C ASP A 335 18.11 -10.42 3.90
N TYR A 336 18.86 -11.48 4.23
CA TYR A 336 18.54 -12.48 5.27
C TYR A 336 19.67 -12.59 6.30
N LYS A 337 20.57 -11.61 6.36
CA LYS A 337 21.78 -11.70 7.17
C LYS A 337 21.46 -11.87 8.65
N PHE A 338 20.62 -11.00 9.20
CA PHE A 338 20.21 -11.07 10.60
C PHE A 338 19.45 -12.36 10.89
N ALA A 339 18.53 -12.76 10.00
CA ALA A 339 17.80 -14.02 10.15
C ALA A 339 18.73 -15.24 10.17
N LYS A 340 19.71 -15.31 9.27
CA LYS A 340 20.68 -16.43 9.19
C LYS A 340 21.61 -16.48 10.39
N GLU A 341 22.04 -15.33 10.90
CA GLU A 341 22.94 -15.25 12.06
C GLU A 341 22.23 -15.68 13.37
N ASN A 342 20.91 -15.53 13.46
CA ASN A 342 20.15 -15.76 14.70
C ASN A 342 19.23 -16.98 14.67
N ASN A 343 19.00 -17.60 13.51
CA ASN A 343 18.22 -18.84 13.45
C ASN A 343 18.98 -19.99 14.14
N SER A 344 18.29 -20.77 14.95
CA SER A 344 18.91 -21.91 15.63
C SER A 344 19.20 -23.04 14.64
N THR A 345 20.34 -23.71 14.81
CA THR A 345 20.78 -24.84 13.95
C THR A 345 19.84 -26.05 13.98
N ASN A 346 18.91 -26.10 14.93
CA ASN A 346 17.93 -27.19 15.09
C ASN A 346 16.55 -26.86 14.48
N SER A 347 16.37 -25.68 13.88
CA SER A 347 15.11 -25.35 13.21
C SER A 347 14.94 -26.21 11.96
N SER A 348 13.86 -26.99 11.89
CA SER A 348 13.49 -27.76 10.69
C SER A 348 12.97 -26.88 9.55
N ASN A 349 12.72 -25.59 9.80
CA ASN A 349 12.19 -24.66 8.82
C ASN A 349 13.33 -23.97 8.07
N THR A 350 13.32 -24.11 6.75
CA THR A 350 14.30 -23.48 5.84
C THR A 350 13.86 -22.09 5.39
N ILE A 351 12.61 -21.71 5.62
CA ILE A 351 12.04 -20.43 5.25
C ILE A 351 12.38 -19.39 6.32
N LEU A 352 13.13 -18.35 5.93
CA LEU A 352 13.56 -17.27 6.81
C LEU A 352 12.82 -15.97 6.49
N PRO A 353 12.58 -15.10 7.49
CA PRO A 353 12.03 -13.79 7.21
C PRO A 353 13.09 -12.91 6.51
N LEU A 354 12.66 -12.08 5.57
CA LEU A 354 13.48 -10.99 5.07
C LEU A 354 13.76 -10.00 6.19
N ASP A 355 15.01 -9.60 6.39
CA ASP A 355 15.42 -8.71 7.49
C ASP A 355 14.66 -7.37 7.45
N LYS A 356 14.34 -6.87 6.25
CA LYS A 356 13.56 -5.64 6.03
C LYS A 356 12.15 -5.70 6.63
N TYR A 357 11.53 -6.88 6.66
CA TYR A 357 10.13 -7.07 7.08
C TYR A 357 10.00 -7.92 8.36
N GLY A 358 11.12 -8.43 8.86
CA GLY A 358 11.20 -9.25 10.06
C GLY A 358 10.80 -8.48 11.31
N LEU A 359 10.23 -9.21 12.27
CA LEU A 359 9.90 -8.68 13.58
C LEU A 359 11.05 -8.93 14.57
N HIS A 360 11.09 -8.10 15.62
CA HIS A 360 12.04 -8.24 16.71
C HIS A 360 11.29 -8.32 18.04
N LEU A 361 11.68 -9.28 18.87
CA LEU A 361 11.13 -9.46 20.21
C LEU A 361 11.89 -8.61 21.23
N THR A 362 11.16 -8.11 22.22
CA THR A 362 11.72 -7.48 23.42
C THR A 362 12.60 -8.50 24.16
N PRO A 363 13.90 -8.26 24.39
CA PRO A 363 14.78 -9.19 25.08
C PRO A 363 14.31 -9.46 26.51
N LEU A 364 14.34 -10.73 26.94
CA LEU A 364 14.04 -11.13 28.32
C LEU A 364 15.23 -11.88 28.95
N PRO A 365 15.49 -11.69 30.26
CA PRO A 365 16.51 -12.46 30.96
C PRO A 365 16.27 -13.96 30.81
N ASN A 366 17.32 -14.71 30.53
CA ASN A 366 17.30 -16.18 30.36
C ASN A 366 16.42 -16.69 29.20
N CYS A 367 15.97 -15.81 28.30
CA CYS A 367 15.28 -16.20 27.06
C CYS A 367 16.24 -16.11 25.86
N ARG A 368 15.84 -16.66 24.71
CA ARG A 368 16.53 -16.46 23.43
C ARG A 368 16.54 -14.96 23.07
N GLY A 369 17.37 -14.58 22.09
CA GLY A 369 17.58 -13.19 21.67
C GLY A 369 16.31 -12.46 21.17
N SER A 370 16.51 -11.40 20.38
CA SER A 370 15.40 -10.64 19.79
C SER A 370 14.85 -11.26 18.50
N PHE A 371 15.41 -12.35 18.01
CA PHE A 371 15.01 -12.96 16.75
C PHE A 371 13.71 -13.77 16.89
N ILE A 372 12.84 -13.63 15.88
CA ILE A 372 11.70 -14.51 15.63
C ILE A 372 11.46 -14.63 14.12
N ASN A 373 11.10 -15.82 13.65
CA ASN A 373 10.73 -16.07 12.25
C ASN A 373 9.31 -15.57 11.96
N ALA A 374 9.12 -14.25 12.00
CA ALA A 374 7.84 -13.63 11.74
C ALA A 374 7.98 -12.41 10.83
N VAL A 375 6.96 -12.18 9.99
CA VAL A 375 6.87 -10.99 9.12
C VAL A 375 5.51 -10.33 9.22
N TYR A 376 5.46 -9.01 9.11
CA TYR A 376 4.18 -8.33 8.90
C TYR A 376 3.66 -8.57 7.50
N LEU A 377 2.34 -8.70 7.37
CA LEU A 377 1.65 -8.72 6.09
C LEU A 377 0.45 -7.77 6.12
N PRO A 378 0.32 -6.89 5.11
CA PRO A 378 -0.81 -5.99 5.01
C PRO A 378 -2.07 -6.70 4.54
N SER A 379 -3.22 -6.13 4.91
CA SER A 379 -4.50 -6.38 4.24
C SER A 379 -4.81 -5.29 3.22
N CYS A 380 -5.99 -5.33 2.58
CA CYS A 380 -6.43 -4.22 1.74
C CYS A 380 -6.66 -2.92 2.55
N LYS A 381 -7.02 -3.02 3.84
CA LYS A 381 -7.35 -1.87 4.70
C LYS A 381 -6.26 -1.43 5.66
N ASP A 382 -5.34 -2.33 6.04
CA ASP A 382 -4.38 -2.09 7.11
C ASP A 382 -2.98 -2.59 6.72
N GLU A 383 -1.98 -1.73 6.87
CA GLU A 383 -0.57 -2.02 6.56
C GLU A 383 0.04 -3.10 7.48
N LYS A 384 -0.52 -3.27 8.69
CA LYS A 384 -0.05 -4.24 9.71
C LYS A 384 -1.18 -5.18 10.15
N ALA A 385 -1.99 -5.63 9.21
CA ALA A 385 -3.14 -6.49 9.50
C ALA A 385 -2.75 -7.85 10.10
N PHE A 386 -1.67 -8.46 9.61
CA PHE A 386 -1.26 -9.80 10.00
C PHE A 386 0.21 -9.88 10.38
N ILE A 387 0.51 -10.82 11.27
CA ILE A 387 1.86 -11.33 11.51
C ILE A 387 1.88 -12.80 11.10
N LEU A 388 2.73 -13.16 10.14
CA LEU A 388 2.86 -14.55 9.70
C LEU A 388 4.05 -15.20 10.40
N THR A 389 3.84 -16.37 11.00
CA THR A 389 4.90 -17.16 11.64
C THR A 389 4.58 -18.65 11.57
N GLU A 390 5.57 -19.48 11.87
CA GLU A 390 5.39 -20.91 12.02
C GLU A 390 4.66 -21.29 13.32
N TYR A 391 4.12 -22.52 13.37
CA TYR A 391 3.63 -23.08 14.63
C TYR A 391 4.75 -23.06 15.68
N PRO A 392 4.45 -22.65 16.93
CA PRO A 392 5.43 -22.76 18.00
C PRO A 392 5.91 -24.22 18.16
N SER A 393 7.12 -24.40 18.65
CA SER A 393 7.62 -25.68 19.15
C SER A 393 7.73 -25.61 20.67
N SER A 394 8.01 -26.74 21.33
CA SER A 394 8.34 -26.75 22.76
C SER A 394 9.52 -25.81 23.10
N GLU A 395 10.42 -25.56 22.15
CA GLU A 395 11.56 -24.67 22.33
C GLU A 395 11.27 -23.20 22.00
N SER A 396 10.26 -22.90 21.16
CA SER A 396 9.93 -21.55 20.70
C SER A 396 8.63 -20.98 21.26
N VAL A 397 7.90 -21.75 22.08
CA VAL A 397 6.64 -21.31 22.70
C VAL A 397 6.82 -20.02 23.52
N VAL A 398 7.92 -19.86 24.24
CA VAL A 398 8.20 -18.62 25.01
C VAL A 398 8.39 -17.42 24.07
N ASP A 399 9.07 -17.61 22.94
CA ASP A 399 9.28 -16.56 21.94
C ASP A 399 7.97 -16.20 21.22
N PHE A 400 7.10 -17.18 21.00
CA PHE A 400 5.75 -16.94 20.48
C PHE A 400 4.86 -16.17 21.47
N LEU A 401 4.95 -16.47 22.77
CA LEU A 401 4.24 -15.70 23.80
C LEU A 401 4.77 -14.27 23.95
N ARG A 402 6.08 -14.08 23.74
CA ARG A 402 6.67 -12.73 23.61
C ARG A 402 6.11 -12.00 22.40
N LEU A 403 6.01 -12.66 21.24
CA LEU A 403 5.41 -12.07 20.03
C LEU A 403 3.98 -11.58 20.28
N ILE A 404 3.13 -12.42 20.87
CA ILE A 404 1.75 -12.06 21.21
C ILE A 404 1.72 -10.81 22.11
N LYS A 405 2.63 -10.74 23.09
CA LYS A 405 2.68 -9.63 24.03
C LYS A 405 3.25 -8.34 23.42
N ASP A 406 4.40 -8.42 22.75
CA ASP A 406 5.11 -7.27 22.16
C ASP A 406 4.26 -6.58 21.08
N HIS A 407 3.39 -7.34 20.43
CA HIS A 407 2.49 -6.86 19.37
C HIS A 407 1.03 -6.76 19.81
N GLU A 408 0.75 -6.98 21.10
CA GLU A 408 -0.59 -6.90 21.70
C GLU A 408 -1.65 -7.65 20.87
N ALA A 409 -1.30 -8.84 20.37
CA ALA A 409 -2.13 -9.57 19.41
C ALA A 409 -3.40 -10.12 20.07
N ASP A 410 -4.55 -9.63 19.61
CA ASP A 410 -5.87 -10.04 20.12
C ASP A 410 -6.27 -11.44 19.62
N TYR A 411 -5.80 -11.82 18.43
CA TYR A 411 -6.18 -13.06 17.76
C TYR A 411 -4.98 -13.81 17.19
N ILE A 412 -5.05 -15.14 17.29
CA ILE A 412 -4.16 -16.07 16.62
C ILE A 412 -5.01 -16.99 15.75
N ILE A 413 -4.69 -17.09 14.48
CA ILE A 413 -5.43 -17.88 13.49
C ILE A 413 -4.55 -19.07 13.09
N PHE A 414 -4.92 -20.25 13.57
CA PHE A 414 -4.26 -21.50 13.23
C PHE A 414 -4.78 -22.04 11.90
N MET A 415 -3.88 -22.42 11.00
CA MET A 415 -4.27 -23.02 9.70
C MET A 415 -4.66 -24.49 9.78
N ASN A 416 -4.41 -25.16 10.90
CA ASN A 416 -4.82 -26.54 11.17
C ASN A 416 -5.23 -26.66 12.64
N PRO A 417 -6.03 -27.68 13.02
CA PRO A 417 -6.38 -27.90 14.42
C PRO A 417 -5.13 -27.95 15.31
N ALA A 418 -5.09 -27.16 16.38
CA ALA A 418 -3.92 -26.99 17.22
C ALA A 418 -3.47 -28.30 17.87
N ASP A 419 -4.41 -29.18 18.22
CA ASP A 419 -4.12 -30.47 18.84
C ASP A 419 -3.40 -31.44 17.88
N ASP A 420 -3.60 -31.28 16.57
CA ASP A 420 -2.94 -32.09 15.53
C ASP A 420 -1.52 -31.61 15.24
N VAL A 421 -1.28 -30.30 15.33
CA VAL A 421 0.03 -29.70 15.01
C VAL A 421 0.92 -29.53 16.24
N MET A 422 0.35 -29.42 17.44
CA MET A 422 1.10 -29.25 18.67
C MET A 422 0.32 -29.74 19.89
N LYS A 423 0.55 -31.00 20.23
CA LYS A 423 -0.17 -31.63 21.34
C LYS A 423 0.22 -31.03 22.69
N GLY A 424 -0.78 -30.55 23.44
CA GLY A 424 -0.64 -30.16 24.84
C GLY A 424 -0.05 -28.78 25.10
N TRP A 425 0.11 -27.92 24.07
CA TRP A 425 0.60 -26.55 24.29
C TRP A 425 -0.50 -25.58 24.75
N LEU A 426 -1.75 -25.85 24.36
CA LEU A 426 -2.91 -25.09 24.79
C LEU A 426 -3.55 -25.73 26.01
N PRO A 427 -3.97 -24.93 27.01
CA PRO A 427 -4.76 -25.43 28.12
C PRO A 427 -6.09 -25.99 27.60
N SER A 428 -6.34 -27.26 27.87
CA SER A 428 -7.60 -27.95 27.54
C SER A 428 -8.64 -27.87 28.67
N THR A 429 -8.17 -27.52 29.87
CA THR A 429 -8.98 -27.33 31.08
C THR A 429 -8.70 -25.94 31.65
N SER A 430 -9.37 -25.56 32.74
CA SER A 430 -9.06 -24.33 33.47
C SER A 430 -7.71 -24.38 34.20
N GLU A 431 -7.03 -25.53 34.23
CA GLU A 431 -5.71 -25.65 34.84
C GLU A 431 -4.66 -24.88 34.03
N PRO A 432 -3.90 -23.98 34.66
CA PRO A 432 -2.91 -23.21 33.93
C PRO A 432 -1.70 -24.04 33.50
N ILE A 433 -1.19 -23.79 32.28
CA ILE A 433 0.08 -24.33 31.80
C ILE A 433 1.18 -23.28 32.00
N SER A 434 2.33 -23.71 32.52
CA SER A 434 3.46 -22.83 32.79
C SER A 434 4.54 -22.92 31.72
N TYR A 435 4.90 -21.77 31.16
CA TYR A 435 6.02 -21.58 30.24
C TYR A 435 6.86 -20.40 30.75
N PRO A 436 7.71 -20.59 31.78
CA PRO A 436 8.38 -19.48 32.45
C PRO A 436 9.06 -18.52 31.46
N PRO A 437 8.81 -17.20 31.55
CA PRO A 437 8.13 -16.49 32.66
C PRO A 437 6.60 -16.34 32.53
N PHE A 438 5.97 -17.01 31.57
CA PHE A 438 4.54 -16.91 31.28
C PHE A 438 3.73 -18.06 31.89
N THR A 439 2.45 -17.78 32.12
CA THR A 439 1.44 -18.78 32.49
C THR A 439 0.22 -18.57 31.60
N LEU A 440 -0.31 -19.66 31.05
CA LEU A 440 -1.47 -19.67 30.17
C LEU A 440 -2.63 -20.34 30.89
N SER A 441 -3.79 -19.71 30.93
CA SER A 441 -5.03 -20.34 31.39
C SER A 441 -6.16 -20.20 30.37
N LEU A 442 -7.00 -21.23 30.28
CA LEU A 442 -8.19 -21.20 29.44
C LEU A 442 -9.28 -20.41 30.15
N HIS A 443 -9.80 -19.38 29.50
CA HIS A 443 -10.93 -18.59 30.00
C HIS A 443 -12.26 -19.12 29.46
N SER A 444 -12.34 -19.36 28.15
CA SER A 444 -13.51 -19.94 27.50
C SER A 444 -13.12 -20.65 26.21
N ALA A 445 -13.93 -21.64 25.80
CA ALA A 445 -13.82 -22.28 24.50
C ALA A 445 -15.20 -22.35 23.84
N THR A 446 -15.27 -22.14 22.54
CA THR A 446 -16.50 -22.29 21.75
C THR A 446 -16.21 -23.04 20.46
N GLU A 447 -17.22 -23.73 19.94
CA GLU A 447 -17.15 -24.43 18.67
C GLU A 447 -18.40 -24.07 17.86
N SER A 448 -18.19 -23.50 16.69
CA SER A 448 -19.25 -23.09 15.75
C SER A 448 -18.87 -23.52 14.33
N ASP A 449 -18.66 -22.58 13.42
CA ASP A 449 -17.98 -22.83 12.13
C ASP A 449 -16.45 -22.89 12.27
N VAL A 450 -15.93 -22.36 13.38
CA VAL A 450 -14.54 -22.47 13.83
C VAL A 450 -14.50 -22.83 15.31
N LYS A 451 -13.40 -23.43 15.76
CA LYS A 451 -13.10 -23.61 17.17
C LYS A 451 -12.34 -22.39 17.69
N THR A 452 -12.75 -21.86 18.83
CA THR A 452 -12.06 -20.75 19.47
C THR A 452 -11.73 -21.05 20.93
N LYS A 453 -10.53 -20.66 21.36
CA LYS A 453 -10.07 -20.77 22.75
C LYS A 453 -9.59 -19.38 23.18
N LYS A 454 -10.28 -18.78 24.14
CA LYS A 454 -9.88 -17.50 24.75
C LYS A 454 -8.93 -17.79 25.90
N LEU A 455 -7.70 -17.30 25.76
CA LEU A 455 -6.60 -17.53 26.66
C LEU A 455 -6.31 -16.28 27.48
N LEU A 456 -5.94 -16.48 28.74
CA LEU A 456 -5.34 -15.45 29.58
C LEU A 456 -3.84 -15.77 29.72
N ILE A 457 -3.01 -14.84 29.26
CA ILE A 457 -1.55 -14.96 29.29
C ILE A 457 -1.03 -14.02 30.37
N SER A 458 -0.51 -14.61 31.44
CA SER A 458 -0.04 -13.88 32.62
C SER A 458 1.48 -13.94 32.73
N ARG A 459 2.07 -12.87 33.26
CA ARG A 459 3.48 -12.81 33.65
C ARG A 459 3.59 -12.08 34.98
N ALA A 460 4.40 -12.62 35.90
CA ALA A 460 4.56 -12.04 37.23
C ALA A 460 4.92 -10.54 37.18
N GLY A 461 4.17 -9.72 37.93
CA GLY A 461 4.39 -8.27 38.01
C GLY A 461 3.92 -7.47 36.80
N GLN A 462 3.16 -8.06 35.88
CA GLN A 462 2.58 -7.38 34.73
C GLN A 462 1.08 -7.70 34.60
N GLU A 463 0.34 -6.82 33.94
CA GLU A 463 -1.05 -7.08 33.60
C GLU A 463 -1.14 -8.28 32.63
N ALA A 464 -2.15 -9.12 32.86
CA ALA A 464 -2.41 -10.27 32.02
C ALA A 464 -3.08 -9.81 30.72
N ILE A 465 -2.65 -10.38 29.60
CA ILE A 465 -3.24 -10.11 28.28
C ILE A 465 -4.20 -11.22 27.90
N THR A 466 -5.22 -10.87 27.15
CA THR A 466 -6.20 -11.83 26.65
C THR A 466 -5.98 -12.03 25.15
N CYS A 467 -5.98 -13.28 24.69
CA CYS A 467 -5.81 -13.60 23.28
C CYS A 467 -6.76 -14.72 22.87
N VAL A 468 -7.35 -14.64 21.68
CA VAL A 468 -8.25 -15.66 21.14
C VAL A 468 -7.51 -16.48 20.08
N VAL A 469 -7.35 -17.78 20.33
CA VAL A 469 -6.92 -18.73 19.31
C VAL A 469 -8.15 -19.18 18.53
N ALA A 470 -8.16 -19.00 17.22
CA ALA A 470 -9.16 -19.50 16.28
C ALA A 470 -8.53 -20.56 15.37
N GLU A 471 -9.17 -21.72 15.26
CA GLU A 471 -8.68 -22.87 14.49
C GLU A 471 -9.82 -23.52 13.67
N PRO A 472 -9.51 -24.14 12.53
CA PRO A 472 -10.50 -24.86 11.75
C PRO A 472 -10.94 -26.14 12.48
N ILE A 473 -12.15 -26.62 12.17
CA ILE A 473 -12.70 -27.85 12.75
C ILE A 473 -12.02 -29.10 12.18
N ALA A 474 -11.55 -29.01 10.92
CA ALA A 474 -10.90 -30.09 10.19
C ALA A 474 -9.61 -29.59 9.53
N LEU A 475 -8.77 -30.53 9.09
CA LEU A 475 -7.56 -30.21 8.33
C LEU A 475 -7.90 -29.55 7.00
N ILE A 476 -7.08 -28.57 6.60
CA ILE A 476 -7.17 -27.93 5.29
C ILE A 476 -6.28 -28.71 4.32
N ASP A 477 -6.83 -29.08 3.16
CA ASP A 477 -6.14 -29.89 2.16
C ASP A 477 -6.36 -29.30 0.76
N THR A 478 -5.36 -28.57 0.27
CA THR A 478 -5.37 -27.90 -1.04
C THR A 478 -5.35 -28.90 -2.21
N SER A 479 -5.05 -30.17 -1.97
CA SER A 479 -5.13 -31.21 -3.01
C SER A 479 -6.58 -31.67 -3.26
N LYS A 480 -7.50 -31.35 -2.36
CA LYS A 480 -8.92 -31.67 -2.46
C LYS A 480 -9.72 -30.45 -2.94
N PRO A 481 -10.85 -30.67 -3.62
CA PRO A 481 -11.69 -29.57 -4.11
C PRO A 481 -12.51 -28.90 -3.00
N ASP A 482 -12.52 -29.42 -1.77
CA ASP A 482 -13.32 -28.88 -0.67
C ASP A 482 -12.69 -27.60 -0.10
N THR A 483 -13.42 -26.50 -0.24
CA THR A 483 -13.03 -25.17 0.25
C THR A 483 -13.81 -24.75 1.49
N SER A 484 -14.72 -25.58 2.02
CA SER A 484 -15.64 -25.21 3.10
C SER A 484 -14.91 -24.78 4.38
N THR A 485 -13.90 -25.55 4.80
CA THR A 485 -13.12 -25.29 6.01
C THR A 485 -12.39 -23.94 5.97
N ILE A 486 -11.67 -23.65 4.89
CA ILE A 486 -10.94 -22.38 4.75
C ILE A 486 -11.91 -21.20 4.61
N ARG A 487 -13.04 -21.35 3.91
CA ARG A 487 -14.05 -20.28 3.78
C ARG A 487 -14.62 -19.88 5.13
N LYS A 488 -14.98 -20.86 5.96
CA LYS A 488 -15.47 -20.62 7.32
C LYS A 488 -14.46 -19.86 8.16
N LEU A 489 -13.19 -20.26 8.11
CA LEU A 489 -12.11 -19.61 8.85
C LEU A 489 -11.84 -18.18 8.39
N VAL A 490 -11.78 -17.94 7.07
CA VAL A 490 -11.59 -16.60 6.51
C VAL A 490 -12.80 -15.72 6.79
N ASN A 491 -14.02 -16.23 6.67
CA ASN A 491 -15.24 -15.48 7.00
C ASN A 491 -15.29 -15.08 8.48
N TYR A 492 -14.90 -15.99 9.38
CA TYR A 492 -14.74 -15.68 10.79
C TYR A 492 -13.72 -14.54 10.98
N ALA A 493 -12.55 -14.64 10.34
CA ALA A 493 -11.51 -13.61 10.43
C ALA A 493 -11.91 -12.26 9.80
N LEU A 494 -12.77 -12.26 8.79
CA LEU A 494 -13.33 -11.03 8.21
C LEU A 494 -14.42 -10.41 9.09
N GLY A 495 -15.02 -11.19 9.99
CA GLY A 495 -16.04 -10.75 10.93
C GLY A 495 -15.48 -10.19 12.24
N ILE A 496 -14.22 -10.48 12.58
CA ILE A 496 -13.57 -9.92 13.76
C ILE A 496 -13.09 -8.49 13.50
N SER A 497 -13.22 -7.64 14.52
CA SER A 497 -12.58 -6.32 14.54
C SER A 497 -11.32 -6.43 15.38
N THR A 498 -10.16 -6.27 14.75
CA THR A 498 -8.87 -6.26 15.44
C THR A 498 -8.34 -4.83 15.50
N VAL A 499 -7.77 -4.45 16.66
CA VAL A 499 -7.05 -3.17 16.79
C VAL A 499 -5.59 -3.38 16.38
N ASN A 500 -5.03 -4.52 16.78
CA ASN A 500 -3.67 -4.93 16.50
C ASN A 500 -3.62 -6.05 15.44
N ALA A 501 -2.42 -6.39 15.00
CA ALA A 501 -2.20 -7.42 13.99
C ALA A 501 -2.67 -8.80 14.50
N ALA A 502 -3.43 -9.54 13.68
CA ALA A 502 -3.74 -10.94 13.95
C ALA A 502 -2.54 -11.82 13.59
N ILE A 503 -2.16 -12.76 14.45
CA ILE A 503 -1.07 -13.69 14.15
C ILE A 503 -1.63 -14.86 13.37
N VAL A 504 -1.17 -15.12 12.16
CA VAL A 504 -1.57 -16.28 11.34
C VAL A 504 -0.44 -17.30 11.37
N VAL A 505 -0.76 -18.54 11.75
CA VAL A 505 0.23 -19.60 11.94
C VAL A 505 -0.05 -20.82 11.08
N SER A 506 1.01 -21.26 10.38
CA SER A 506 1.04 -22.50 9.60
C SER A 506 2.33 -23.27 9.90
N LYS A 507 2.55 -24.43 9.28
CA LYS A 507 3.71 -25.28 9.55
C LYS A 507 5.04 -24.55 9.36
N ASP A 508 5.13 -23.72 8.34
CA ASP A 508 6.35 -23.05 7.90
C ASP A 508 6.22 -21.51 7.88
N GLY A 509 5.05 -21.00 8.29
CA GLY A 509 4.70 -19.58 8.23
C GLY A 509 4.49 -19.05 6.81
N ALA A 510 4.39 -19.94 5.81
CA ALA A 510 4.30 -19.60 4.40
C ALA A 510 3.07 -20.21 3.73
N GLU A 511 3.01 -21.54 3.54
CA GLU A 511 2.05 -22.22 2.66
C GLU A 511 0.59 -21.79 2.91
N PHE A 512 -0.03 -22.28 4.00
CA PHE A 512 -1.42 -21.97 4.31
C PHE A 512 -1.62 -20.54 4.81
N CYS A 513 -0.58 -19.91 5.38
CA CYS A 513 -0.64 -18.48 5.70
C CYS A 513 -0.88 -17.64 4.42
N GLY A 514 -0.18 -17.98 3.34
CA GLY A 514 -0.33 -17.33 2.04
C GLY A 514 -1.72 -17.53 1.45
N VAL A 515 -2.21 -18.77 1.44
CA VAL A 515 -3.58 -19.08 0.94
C VAL A 515 -4.63 -18.31 1.72
N PHE A 516 -4.57 -18.35 3.06
CA PHE A 516 -5.51 -17.63 3.92
C PHE A 516 -5.48 -16.12 3.65
N CYS A 517 -4.30 -15.50 3.66
CA CYS A 517 -4.16 -14.05 3.44
C CYS A 517 -4.55 -13.62 2.02
N ALA A 518 -4.29 -14.45 0.99
CA ALA A 518 -4.74 -14.18 -0.37
C ALA A 518 -6.27 -14.12 -0.46
N ILE A 519 -6.96 -15.13 0.10
CA ILE A 519 -8.42 -15.20 0.09
C ILE A 519 -8.99 -14.05 0.91
N TYR A 520 -8.45 -13.80 2.12
CA TYR A 520 -8.86 -12.69 2.97
C TYR A 520 -8.76 -11.35 2.22
N ASN A 521 -7.62 -11.07 1.58
CA ASN A 521 -7.41 -9.82 0.86
C ASN A 521 -8.36 -9.71 -0.35
N CYS A 522 -8.56 -10.78 -1.11
CA CYS A 522 -9.48 -10.75 -2.24
C CYS A 522 -10.93 -10.52 -1.81
N LEU A 523 -11.40 -11.17 -0.75
CA LEU A 523 -12.74 -10.97 -0.21
C LEU A 523 -12.91 -9.58 0.44
N GLN A 524 -11.88 -9.09 1.13
CA GLN A 524 -11.88 -7.74 1.67
C GLN A 524 -11.91 -6.70 0.56
N GLN A 525 -11.15 -6.91 -0.54
CA GLN A 525 -11.19 -6.06 -1.72
C GLN A 525 -12.60 -6.05 -2.35
N MET A 526 -13.19 -7.23 -2.54
CA MET A 526 -14.54 -7.37 -3.08
C MET A 526 -15.56 -6.54 -2.29
N ARG A 527 -15.49 -6.55 -0.96
CA ARG A 527 -16.39 -5.77 -0.07
C ARG A 527 -16.19 -4.24 -0.15
N ILE A 528 -15.03 -3.76 -0.57
CA ILE A 528 -14.69 -2.32 -0.60
C ILE A 528 -14.83 -1.73 -1.99
N GLU A 529 -14.47 -2.50 -3.02
CA GLU A 529 -14.30 -2.04 -4.39
C GLU A 529 -15.16 -2.79 -5.42
N ASP A 530 -15.96 -3.79 -4.99
CA ASP A 530 -16.76 -4.64 -5.89
C ASP A 530 -15.92 -5.30 -7.00
N SER A 531 -14.65 -5.57 -6.71
CA SER A 531 -13.69 -6.15 -7.64
C SER A 531 -12.68 -7.07 -6.95
N ILE A 532 -12.03 -7.94 -7.73
CA ILE A 532 -11.10 -8.95 -7.26
C ILE A 532 -9.85 -8.95 -8.15
N ASP A 533 -8.67 -8.91 -7.52
CA ASP A 533 -7.38 -9.09 -8.19
C ASP A 533 -6.47 -10.08 -7.43
N VAL A 534 -6.66 -11.37 -7.68
CA VAL A 534 -5.87 -12.45 -7.05
C VAL A 534 -4.38 -12.34 -7.40
N PHE A 535 -4.06 -11.97 -8.65
CA PHE A 535 -2.68 -11.86 -9.12
C PHE A 535 -1.93 -10.78 -8.34
N THR A 536 -2.49 -9.57 -8.27
CA THR A 536 -1.88 -8.45 -7.56
C THR A 536 -1.82 -8.71 -6.05
N ALA A 537 -2.85 -9.31 -5.45
CA ALA A 537 -2.83 -9.68 -4.03
C ALA A 537 -1.66 -10.62 -3.72
N VAL A 538 -1.48 -11.71 -4.47
CA VAL A 538 -0.37 -12.65 -4.27
C VAL A 538 0.99 -12.01 -4.57
N ARG A 539 1.09 -11.23 -5.65
CA ARG A 539 2.30 -10.46 -5.99
C ARG A 539 2.75 -9.56 -4.84
N HIS A 540 1.82 -8.85 -4.21
CA HIS A 540 2.11 -7.93 -3.11
C HIS A 540 2.57 -8.63 -1.84
N MET A 541 1.93 -9.75 -1.50
CA MET A 541 2.33 -10.58 -0.36
C MET A 541 3.75 -11.13 -0.52
N ARG A 542 4.09 -11.60 -1.72
CA ARG A 542 5.40 -12.18 -2.05
C ARG A 542 6.59 -11.20 -1.98
N ILE A 543 6.33 -9.89 -1.90
CA ILE A 543 7.38 -8.90 -1.58
C ILE A 543 7.90 -9.08 -0.16
N ARG A 544 7.03 -9.49 0.78
CA ARG A 544 7.39 -9.57 2.21
C ARG A 544 7.84 -10.96 2.62
N ARG A 545 7.28 -12.01 1.98
CA ARG A 545 7.68 -13.40 2.14
C ARG A 545 7.51 -14.13 0.80
N PRO A 546 8.59 -14.32 0.02
CA PRO A 546 8.56 -14.91 -1.32
C PRO A 546 7.91 -16.29 -1.40
N GLU A 547 7.87 -16.99 -0.26
CA GLU A 547 7.38 -18.35 -0.13
C GLU A 547 5.86 -18.47 -0.03
N LEU A 548 5.13 -17.36 0.00
CA LEU A 548 3.67 -17.37 0.04
C LEU A 548 3.05 -17.81 -1.29
N CYS A 549 2.07 -18.71 -1.23
CA CYS A 549 1.31 -19.22 -2.38
C CYS A 549 2.22 -19.88 -3.43
N GLN A 550 3.19 -20.70 -3.03
CA GLN A 550 4.31 -21.14 -3.87
C GLN A 550 3.94 -22.16 -4.95
N THR A 551 2.83 -22.89 -4.80
CA THR A 551 2.45 -23.97 -5.72
C THR A 551 1.26 -23.60 -6.61
N GLN A 552 1.14 -24.28 -7.76
CA GLN A 552 0.04 -24.06 -8.70
C GLN A 552 -1.29 -24.51 -8.07
N GLU A 553 -1.22 -25.53 -7.23
CA GLU A 553 -2.31 -26.11 -6.44
C GLU A 553 -2.85 -25.07 -5.46
N GLU A 554 -2.00 -24.43 -4.66
CA GLU A 554 -2.39 -23.32 -3.76
C GLU A 554 -3.04 -22.17 -4.54
N TYR A 555 -2.43 -21.75 -5.65
CA TYR A 555 -2.96 -20.63 -6.44
C TYR A 555 -4.32 -20.94 -7.06
N GLY A 556 -4.51 -22.16 -7.59
CA GLY A 556 -5.81 -22.62 -8.09
C GLY A 556 -6.85 -22.74 -6.98
N PHE A 557 -6.44 -23.21 -5.80
CA PHE A 557 -7.31 -23.32 -4.63
C PHE A 557 -7.84 -21.97 -4.15
N ILE A 558 -7.06 -20.89 -4.25
CA ILE A 558 -7.53 -19.52 -3.97
C ILE A 558 -8.68 -19.13 -4.92
N TYR A 559 -8.52 -19.33 -6.23
CA TYR A 559 -9.57 -19.02 -7.20
C TYR A 559 -10.83 -19.85 -6.96
N LYS A 560 -10.68 -21.16 -6.70
CA LYS A 560 -11.79 -22.05 -6.39
C LYS A 560 -12.53 -21.60 -5.12
N THR A 561 -11.80 -21.24 -4.08
CA THR A 561 -12.36 -20.77 -2.82
C THR A 561 -13.19 -19.50 -2.98
N LEU A 562 -12.68 -18.53 -3.75
CA LEU A 562 -13.39 -17.28 -4.04
C LEU A 562 -14.65 -17.52 -4.88
N LEU A 563 -14.56 -18.40 -5.89
CA LEU A 563 -15.72 -18.79 -6.70
C LEU A 563 -16.82 -19.44 -5.83
N ASP A 564 -16.44 -20.42 -5.01
CA ASP A 564 -17.37 -21.12 -4.13
C ASP A 564 -18.00 -20.18 -3.09
N HIS A 565 -17.27 -19.17 -2.64
CA HIS A 565 -17.80 -18.12 -1.75
C HIS A 565 -18.87 -17.29 -2.45
N ILE A 566 -18.58 -16.76 -3.65
CA ILE A 566 -19.51 -15.92 -4.43
C ILE A 566 -20.80 -16.69 -4.78
N GLN A 567 -20.66 -17.95 -5.19
CA GLN A 567 -21.81 -18.81 -5.51
C GLN A 567 -22.68 -19.07 -4.27
N SER A 568 -22.06 -19.34 -3.12
CA SER A 568 -22.81 -19.57 -1.87
C SER A 568 -23.56 -18.33 -1.36
N GLU A 569 -23.01 -17.12 -1.54
CA GLU A 569 -23.73 -15.89 -1.19
C GLU A 569 -24.92 -15.65 -2.12
N SER A 570 -24.76 -15.95 -3.42
CA SER A 570 -25.82 -15.81 -4.42
C SER A 570 -27.01 -16.72 -4.12
N GLU A 571 -26.77 -17.99 -3.79
CA GLU A 571 -27.81 -18.96 -3.43
C GLU A 571 -28.60 -18.54 -2.18
N ASN A 572 -27.92 -17.98 -1.18
CA ASN A 572 -28.56 -17.48 0.05
C ASN A 572 -29.45 -16.24 -0.19
N VAL A 573 -29.18 -15.44 -1.23
CA VAL A 573 -30.04 -14.31 -1.62
C VAL A 573 -31.32 -14.81 -2.30
N TYR A 574 -31.26 -15.89 -3.08
CA TYR A 574 -32.44 -16.49 -3.73
C TYR A 574 -33.30 -17.34 -2.79
N CYS A 575 -32.74 -17.95 -1.75
CA CYS A 575 -33.50 -18.72 -0.75
C CYS A 575 -34.26 -17.86 0.28
N ASN A 576 -33.98 -16.55 0.34
CA ASN A 576 -34.64 -15.60 1.25
C ASN A 576 -35.63 -14.65 0.54
N MET A 577 -35.91 -14.88 -0.75
CA MET A 577 -37.02 -14.30 -1.50
C MET A 577 -38.14 -15.32 -1.65
#